data_AF-A0A2K3L9W2-F1
#
_entry.id   AF-A0A2K3L9W2-F1
#
_cell.length_a   1.000
_cell.length_b   1.000
_cell.length_c   1.000
_cell.angle_alpha   90.00
_cell.angle_beta   90.00
_cell.angle_gamma   90.00
#
_symmetry.space_group_name_H-M   'P 1'
#
loop_
_entity.id
_entity.type
_entity.pdbx_description
1 polymer ?
#
loop_
_entity_poly.entity_id
_entity_poly.type
_entity_poly.pdbx_seq_one_letter_code
_entity_poly.pdbx_strand_id
1 'polypeptide(L)'
;MWFLLLQSFLGGLAASGALTSGLRLITKAAFDNSKDGLRKGAILFFAISTFFEFLCVLLYAFVFPKIPIVKYYRSIAASEGCKTVSADLAAGGIQTIPQGEEDLAQKQERKGNKQLFLENIDYLLDMFLIYALTLSIFPGFLSEDTGAHSLGTWYALVLIAMYNVWDLIGRYIPLLGFLKLESRKLITVVILCRFLLVPAFYFTAKYGDQGWMIMLTSFLGLSNGYLTVCVMTSAPKGYKGPEQNALGNLLVLFLLGGIFAGVTLDWLWLI
;
A
#
# COMPACT_ATOMS: atom_id res chain seq x y z
N MET A 1 18.53 -2.27 6.30
CA MET A 1 17.78 -3.51 6.58
C MET A 1 16.29 -3.25 6.85
N TRP A 2 15.91 -2.31 7.74
CA TRP A 2 14.51 -1.89 7.96
C TRP A 2 13.77 -1.51 6.66
N PHE A 3 14.46 -0.81 5.75
CA PHE A 3 14.01 -0.52 4.38
C PHE A 3 13.51 -1.76 3.61
N LEU A 4 14.23 -2.87 3.67
CA LEU A 4 13.91 -4.09 2.91
C LEU A 4 12.66 -4.78 3.46
N LEU A 5 12.45 -4.75 4.78
CA LEU A 5 11.25 -5.31 5.41
C LEU A 5 10.01 -4.50 5.02
N LEU A 6 10.09 -3.17 5.14
CA LEU A 6 8.98 -2.30 4.77
C LEU A 6 8.65 -2.42 3.27
N GLN A 7 9.68 -2.50 2.43
CA GLN A 7 9.49 -2.65 0.99
C GLN A 7 8.95 -4.03 0.61
N SER A 8 9.34 -5.09 1.31
CA SER A 8 8.77 -6.43 1.10
C SER A 8 7.29 -6.45 1.50
N PHE A 9 6.92 -5.78 2.60
CA PHE A 9 5.54 -5.63 3.02
C PHE A 9 4.70 -4.83 2.00
N LEU A 10 5.19 -3.66 1.59
CA LEU A 10 4.50 -2.82 0.61
C LEU A 10 4.41 -3.48 -0.77
N GLY A 11 5.46 -4.19 -1.20
CA GLY A 11 5.47 -4.98 -2.43
C GLY A 11 4.47 -6.14 -2.37
N GLY A 12 4.40 -6.85 -1.24
CA GLY A 12 3.42 -7.91 -1.00
C GLY A 12 1.96 -7.41 -1.10
N LEU A 13 1.68 -6.22 -0.55
CA LEU A 13 0.36 -5.58 -0.67
C LEU A 13 -0.04 -5.36 -2.13
N ALA A 14 0.85 -4.80 -2.96
CA ALA A 14 0.56 -4.59 -4.37
C ALA A 14 0.52 -5.89 -5.18
N ALA A 15 1.35 -6.86 -4.83
CA ALA A 15 1.36 -8.17 -5.48
C ALA A 15 0.00 -8.86 -5.29
N SER A 16 -0.59 -8.76 -4.10
CA SER A 16 -1.95 -9.24 -3.83
C SER A 16 -2.99 -8.57 -4.73
N GLY A 17 -2.91 -7.24 -4.92
CA GLY A 17 -3.79 -6.50 -5.83
C GLY A 17 -3.67 -6.96 -7.28
N ALA A 18 -2.43 -7.12 -7.78
CA ALA A 18 -2.18 -7.58 -9.14
C ALA A 18 -2.64 -9.03 -9.37
N LEU A 19 -2.37 -9.93 -8.43
CA LEU A 19 -2.82 -11.31 -8.46
C LEU A 19 -4.36 -11.40 -8.44
N THR A 20 -5.01 -10.60 -7.60
CA THR A 20 -6.48 -10.51 -7.53
C THR A 20 -7.08 -10.05 -8.85
N SER A 21 -6.49 -9.02 -9.48
CA SER A 21 -6.90 -8.57 -10.81
C SER A 21 -6.72 -9.66 -11.87
N GLY A 22 -5.58 -10.35 -11.86
CA GLY A 22 -5.29 -11.46 -12.77
C GLY A 22 -6.30 -12.60 -12.62
N LEU A 23 -6.60 -13.00 -11.38
CA LEU A 23 -7.60 -14.02 -11.09
C LEU A 23 -8.98 -13.60 -11.60
N ARG A 24 -9.36 -12.33 -11.43
CA ARG A 24 -10.65 -11.80 -11.90
C ARG A 24 -10.74 -11.81 -13.43
N LEU A 25 -9.66 -11.47 -14.14
CA LEU A 25 -9.59 -11.56 -15.60
C LEU A 25 -9.71 -13.00 -16.11
N ILE A 26 -8.95 -13.93 -15.51
CA ILE A 26 -8.99 -15.36 -15.87
C ILE A 26 -10.38 -15.93 -15.63
N THR A 27 -10.97 -15.62 -14.47
CA THR A 27 -12.31 -16.08 -14.09
C THR A 27 -13.35 -15.56 -15.08
N LYS A 28 -13.28 -14.28 -15.45
CA LYS A 28 -14.19 -13.74 -16.47
C LYS A 28 -13.99 -14.44 -17.81
N ALA A 29 -12.74 -14.63 -18.26
CA ALA A 29 -12.45 -15.28 -19.54
C ALA A 29 -12.97 -16.72 -19.59
N ALA A 30 -12.85 -17.45 -18.48
CA ALA A 30 -13.29 -18.83 -18.38
C ALA A 30 -14.82 -18.99 -18.34
N PHE A 31 -15.55 -18.01 -17.81
CA PHE A 31 -16.99 -18.13 -17.55
C PHE A 31 -17.89 -17.18 -18.36
N ASP A 32 -17.35 -16.29 -19.20
CA ASP A 32 -18.12 -15.27 -19.96
C ASP A 32 -19.28 -15.89 -20.78
N ASN A 33 -19.10 -17.11 -21.30
CA ASN A 33 -20.07 -17.80 -22.15
C ASN A 33 -20.91 -18.88 -21.42
N SER A 34 -20.77 -19.02 -20.08
CA SER A 34 -21.52 -20.03 -19.31
C SER A 34 -22.85 -19.47 -18.80
N LYS A 35 -23.91 -20.29 -18.82
CA LYS A 35 -25.10 -20.05 -17.99
C LYS A 35 -24.67 -19.99 -16.51
N ASP A 36 -25.11 -18.97 -15.79
CA ASP A 36 -24.64 -18.61 -14.43
C ASP A 36 -23.12 -18.35 -14.31
N GLY A 37 -22.45 -17.94 -15.40
CA GLY A 37 -21.00 -17.73 -15.45
C GLY A 37 -20.48 -16.77 -14.38
N LEU A 38 -21.19 -15.66 -14.13
CA LEU A 38 -20.82 -14.69 -13.09
C LEU A 38 -20.84 -15.32 -11.69
N ARG A 39 -21.85 -16.13 -11.38
CA ARG A 39 -21.99 -16.79 -10.07
C ARG A 39 -20.93 -17.87 -9.87
N LYS A 40 -20.70 -18.73 -10.88
CA LYS A 40 -19.65 -19.75 -10.84
C LYS A 40 -18.26 -19.11 -10.73
N GLY A 41 -18.04 -18.02 -11.46
CA GLY A 41 -16.83 -17.23 -11.38
C GLY A 41 -16.60 -16.64 -9.99
N ALA A 42 -17.62 -16.01 -9.40
CA ALA A 42 -17.54 -15.49 -8.04
C ALA A 42 -17.24 -16.59 -7.01
N ILE A 43 -17.91 -17.74 -7.10
CA ILE A 43 -17.65 -18.89 -6.21
C ILE A 43 -16.21 -19.39 -6.36
N LEU A 44 -15.70 -19.54 -7.59
CA LEU A 44 -14.32 -19.95 -7.83
C LEU A 44 -13.32 -18.93 -7.27
N PHE A 45 -13.56 -17.65 -7.52
CA PHE A 45 -12.75 -16.56 -6.99
C PHE A 45 -12.68 -16.61 -5.46
N PHE A 46 -13.82 -16.66 -4.78
CA PHE A 46 -13.87 -16.74 -3.31
C PHE A 46 -13.21 -18.01 -2.78
N ALA A 47 -13.41 -19.16 -3.42
CA ALA A 47 -12.77 -20.41 -3.00
C ALA A 47 -11.24 -20.33 -3.06
N ILE A 48 -10.70 -19.78 -4.16
CA ILE A 48 -9.26 -19.56 -4.31
C ILE A 48 -8.76 -18.54 -3.28
N SER A 49 -9.45 -17.42 -3.10
CA SER A 49 -9.09 -16.40 -2.10
C SER A 49 -9.07 -16.98 -0.68
N THR A 50 -10.08 -17.76 -0.29
CA THR A 50 -10.12 -18.42 1.04
C THR A 50 -8.97 -19.41 1.22
N PHE A 51 -8.62 -20.18 0.19
CA PHE A 51 -7.47 -21.08 0.24
C PHE A 51 -6.16 -20.33 0.44
N PHE A 52 -5.92 -19.25 -0.31
CA PHE A 52 -4.73 -18.42 -0.15
C PHE A 52 -4.68 -17.75 1.23
N GLU A 53 -5.80 -17.22 1.73
CA GLU A 53 -5.87 -16.62 3.06
C GLU A 53 -5.52 -17.64 4.15
N PHE A 54 -6.08 -18.85 4.06
CA PHE A 54 -5.76 -19.93 4.99
C PHE A 54 -4.27 -20.31 4.95
N LEU A 55 -3.69 -20.39 3.75
CA LEU A 55 -2.26 -20.62 3.58
C LEU A 55 -1.42 -19.48 4.20
N CYS A 56 -1.80 -18.22 4.00
CA CYS A 56 -1.15 -17.06 4.61
C CYS A 56 -1.17 -17.14 6.14
N VAL A 57 -2.30 -17.52 6.74
CA VAL A 57 -2.41 -17.73 8.19
C VAL A 57 -1.48 -18.85 8.67
N LEU A 58 -1.41 -19.97 7.96
CA LEU A 58 -0.49 -21.07 8.29
C LEU A 58 0.97 -20.64 8.20
N LEU A 59 1.36 -19.94 7.13
CA LEU A 59 2.72 -19.43 6.97
C LEU A 59 3.07 -18.41 8.07
N TYR A 60 2.14 -17.53 8.43
CA TYR A 60 2.31 -16.58 9.53
C TYR A 60 2.45 -17.27 10.89
N ALA A 61 1.66 -18.32 11.16
CA ALA A 61 1.72 -19.03 12.43
C ALA A 61 2.97 -19.90 12.57
N PHE A 62 3.36 -20.62 11.52
CA PHE A 62 4.37 -21.68 11.62
C PHE A 62 5.76 -21.31 11.06
N VAL A 63 5.81 -20.45 10.03
CA VAL A 63 7.06 -20.11 9.32
C VAL A 63 7.59 -18.77 9.80
N PHE A 64 6.75 -17.73 9.86
CA PHE A 64 7.16 -16.36 10.17
C PHE A 64 7.93 -16.21 11.50
N PRO A 65 7.52 -16.82 12.63
CA PRO A 65 8.26 -16.70 13.90
C PRO A 65 9.63 -17.39 13.89
N LYS A 66 9.84 -18.32 12.96
CA LYS A 66 11.08 -19.09 12.83
C LYS A 66 12.14 -18.37 11.99
N ILE A 67 11.77 -17.35 11.22
CA ILE A 67 12.70 -16.63 10.34
C ILE A 67 13.74 -15.87 11.18
N PRO A 68 15.06 -16.05 10.93
CA PRO A 68 16.12 -15.42 11.73
C PRO A 68 16.01 -13.90 11.85
N ILE A 69 15.60 -13.22 10.77
CA ILE A 69 15.44 -11.76 10.75
C ILE A 69 14.30 -11.30 11.67
N VAL A 70 13.20 -12.06 11.73
CA VAL A 70 12.05 -11.77 12.59
C VAL A 70 12.48 -11.93 14.04
N LYS A 71 13.19 -13.02 14.38
CA LYS A 71 13.75 -13.23 15.71
C LYS A 71 14.66 -12.07 16.15
N TYR A 72 15.56 -11.63 15.28
CA TYR A 72 16.49 -10.53 15.56
C TYR A 72 15.79 -9.20 15.86
N TYR A 73 14.84 -8.78 15.01
CA TYR A 73 14.12 -7.53 15.25
C TYR A 73 13.19 -7.62 16.45
N ARG A 74 12.61 -8.80 16.66
CA ARG A 74 11.76 -9.03 17.82
C ARG A 74 12.56 -8.93 19.13
N SER A 75 13.77 -9.48 19.19
CA SER A 75 14.62 -9.37 20.39
C SER A 75 15.07 -7.93 20.66
N ILE A 76 15.36 -7.15 19.61
CA ILE A 76 15.67 -5.71 19.77
C ILE A 76 14.45 -4.98 20.36
N ALA A 77 13.27 -5.19 19.79
CA ALA A 77 12.06 -4.55 20.28
C ALA A 77 11.74 -4.94 21.74
N ALA A 78 12.01 -6.20 22.13
CA ALA A 78 11.88 -6.65 23.52
C ALA A 78 12.87 -5.92 24.45
N SER A 79 14.14 -5.76 24.05
CA SER A 79 15.13 -4.99 24.81
C SER A 79 14.80 -3.49 24.91
N GLU A 80 14.08 -2.94 23.93
CA GLU A 80 13.57 -1.56 23.95
C GLU A 80 12.26 -1.42 24.75
N GLY A 81 11.83 -2.46 25.48
CA GLY A 81 10.65 -2.44 26.34
C GLY A 81 9.31 -2.64 25.62
N CYS A 82 9.30 -3.11 24.38
CA CYS A 82 8.08 -3.32 23.60
C CYS A 82 7.35 -4.61 24.03
N LYS A 83 6.29 -4.46 24.82
CA LYS A 83 5.51 -5.59 25.37
C LYS A 83 4.78 -6.43 24.32
N THR A 84 4.47 -5.88 23.15
CA THR A 84 3.73 -6.58 22.07
C THR A 84 4.52 -7.74 21.44
N VAL A 85 5.82 -7.80 21.70
CA VAL A 85 6.73 -8.73 21.02
C VAL A 85 7.07 -9.97 21.87
N SER A 86 6.65 -9.96 23.13
CA SER A 86 6.94 -11.01 24.11
C SER A 86 6.36 -12.39 23.73
N ALA A 87 5.07 -12.47 23.40
CA ALA A 87 4.42 -13.71 22.94
C ALA A 87 5.02 -14.22 21.62
N ASP A 88 5.44 -13.29 20.79
CA ASP A 88 6.03 -13.48 19.48
C ASP A 88 7.48 -14.00 19.54
N LEU A 89 8.24 -13.66 20.59
CA LEU A 89 9.55 -14.25 20.92
C LEU A 89 9.40 -15.69 21.42
N ALA A 90 8.43 -15.90 22.31
CA ALA A 90 8.16 -17.22 22.88
C ALA A 90 7.77 -18.21 21.76
N ALA A 91 6.92 -17.80 20.82
CA ALA A 91 6.60 -18.58 19.62
C ALA A 91 7.82 -18.84 18.71
N GLY A 92 8.81 -17.93 18.72
CA GLY A 92 10.09 -18.08 18.02
C GLY A 92 11.13 -18.94 18.76
N GLY A 93 10.81 -19.46 19.95
CA GLY A 93 11.71 -20.29 20.75
C GLY A 93 12.82 -19.50 21.48
N ILE A 94 12.65 -18.19 21.67
CA ILE A 94 13.57 -17.37 22.46
C ILE A 94 12.95 -17.16 23.83
N GLN A 95 13.55 -17.76 24.87
CA GLN A 95 13.22 -17.45 26.25
C GLN A 95 13.84 -16.11 26.64
N THR A 96 13.06 -15.27 27.31
CA THR A 96 13.38 -13.91 27.73
C THR A 96 14.74 -13.80 28.42
N ILE A 97 15.52 -12.79 28.03
CA ILE A 97 16.75 -12.35 28.71
C ILE A 97 16.40 -11.96 30.17
N PRO A 98 17.24 -12.24 31.18
CA PRO A 98 16.91 -12.02 32.59
C PRO A 98 16.56 -10.57 32.92
N GLN A 99 15.65 -10.39 33.89
CA GLN A 99 15.05 -9.14 34.42
C GLN A 99 16.04 -8.11 35.03
N GLY A 100 17.31 -8.08 34.61
CA GLY A 100 18.36 -7.23 35.20
C GLY A 100 18.63 -5.90 34.50
N GLU A 101 18.02 -5.61 33.35
CA GLU A 101 18.28 -4.39 32.55
C GLU A 101 17.06 -3.44 32.47
N GLU A 102 16.05 -3.63 33.32
CA GLU A 102 14.85 -2.76 33.35
C GLU A 102 15.18 -1.30 33.74
N ASP A 103 16.31 -1.07 34.42
CA ASP A 103 16.69 0.26 34.93
C ASP A 103 17.53 1.13 33.96
N LEU A 104 18.06 0.57 32.87
CA LEU A 104 18.86 1.34 31.89
C LEU A 104 18.03 1.86 30.70
N ALA A 105 16.92 1.20 30.37
CA ALA A 105 16.06 1.57 29.24
C ALA A 105 15.21 2.84 29.51
N GLN A 106 14.99 3.21 30.77
CA GLN A 106 14.19 4.38 31.15
C GLN A 106 14.83 5.73 30.79
N LYS A 107 16.13 5.76 30.44
CA LYS A 107 16.89 7.01 30.29
C LYS A 107 17.16 7.46 28.86
N GLN A 108 16.45 6.90 27.88
CA GLN A 108 16.56 7.37 26.50
C GLN A 108 15.39 8.31 26.18
N GLU A 109 15.68 9.61 26.12
CA GLU A 109 14.73 10.68 25.79
C GLU A 109 13.99 10.31 24.48
N ARG A 110 12.74 9.86 24.61
CA ARG A 110 11.86 9.41 23.51
C ARG A 110 10.97 10.57 23.10
N LYS A 111 10.96 10.91 21.81
CA LYS A 111 10.03 11.93 21.31
C LYS A 111 8.58 11.47 21.51
N GLY A 112 7.72 12.39 21.97
CA GLY A 112 6.30 12.14 22.09
C GLY A 112 5.60 12.13 20.71
N ASN A 113 4.45 11.46 20.59
CA ASN A 113 3.69 11.37 19.33
C ASN A 113 3.35 12.75 18.73
N LYS A 114 3.10 13.76 19.58
CA LYS A 114 2.84 15.14 19.14
C LYS A 114 4.06 15.77 18.46
N GLN A 115 5.25 15.51 18.98
CA GLN A 115 6.49 16.02 18.40
C GLN A 115 6.79 15.31 17.06
N LEU A 116 6.64 13.99 17.01
CA LEU A 116 6.78 13.22 15.77
C LEU A 116 5.79 13.70 14.69
N PHE A 117 4.56 14.01 15.08
CA PHE A 117 3.56 14.58 14.18
C PHE A 117 4.01 15.92 13.59
N LEU A 118 4.40 16.87 14.46
CA LEU A 118 4.80 18.22 14.02
C LEU A 118 6.05 18.20 13.14
N GLU A 119 7.02 17.36 13.47
CA GLU A 119 8.27 17.24 12.72
C GLU A 119 8.09 16.61 11.32
N ASN A 120 7.07 15.76 11.14
CA ASN A 120 6.84 15.00 9.90
C ASN A 120 5.50 15.33 9.23
N ILE A 121 4.90 16.48 9.52
CA ILE A 121 3.57 16.85 9.03
C ILE A 121 3.47 16.82 7.50
N ASP A 122 4.54 17.18 6.79
CA ASP A 122 4.58 17.13 5.34
C ASP A 122 4.53 15.69 4.80
N TYR A 123 5.26 14.73 5.36
CA TYR A 123 5.19 13.32 4.97
C TYR A 123 3.82 12.71 5.27
N LEU A 124 3.20 13.14 6.38
CA LEU A 124 1.85 12.75 6.74
C LEU A 124 0.84 13.29 5.71
N LEU A 125 0.93 14.58 5.38
CA LEU A 125 0.08 15.21 4.36
C LEU A 125 0.34 14.63 2.96
N ASP A 126 1.59 14.39 2.59
CA ASP A 126 2.01 13.76 1.35
C ASP A 126 1.34 12.38 1.21
N MET A 127 1.34 11.58 2.28
CA MET A 127 0.65 10.29 2.31
C MET A 127 -0.86 10.44 2.13
N PHE A 128 -1.48 11.38 2.85
CA PHE A 128 -2.90 11.66 2.69
C PHE A 128 -3.25 12.08 1.25
N LEU A 129 -2.49 13.00 0.66
CA LEU A 129 -2.72 13.53 -0.68
C LEU A 129 -2.53 12.47 -1.76
N ILE A 130 -1.54 11.58 -1.61
CA ILE A 130 -1.34 10.45 -2.53
C ILE A 130 -2.61 9.60 -2.63
N TYR A 131 -3.18 9.21 -1.50
CA TYR A 131 -4.35 8.32 -1.47
C TYR A 131 -5.65 9.06 -1.74
N ALA A 132 -5.81 10.31 -1.28
CA ALA A 132 -6.97 11.13 -1.59
C ALA A 132 -7.14 11.33 -3.10
N LEU A 133 -6.08 11.75 -3.79
CA LEU A 133 -6.11 11.91 -5.25
C LEU A 133 -6.36 10.59 -5.99
N THR A 134 -5.70 9.52 -5.56
CA THR A 134 -5.79 8.24 -6.27
C THR A 134 -7.20 7.66 -6.15
N LEU A 135 -7.77 7.69 -4.94
CA LEU A 135 -9.11 7.15 -4.67
C LEU A 135 -10.24 8.07 -5.13
N SER A 136 -9.96 9.36 -5.38
CA SER A 136 -10.92 10.25 -6.03
C SER A 136 -11.04 10.04 -7.53
N ILE A 137 -10.14 9.28 -8.16
CA ILE A 137 -10.17 9.00 -9.61
C ILE A 137 -10.47 7.52 -9.86
N PHE A 138 -9.83 6.64 -9.09
CA PHE A 138 -9.92 5.19 -9.25
C PHE A 138 -10.45 4.54 -7.96
N PRO A 139 -11.43 3.62 -8.03
CA PRO A 139 -12.01 3.03 -9.25
C PRO A 139 -13.31 3.68 -9.76
N GLY A 140 -13.95 4.57 -8.99
CA GLY A 140 -15.33 5.01 -9.23
C GLY A 140 -15.53 5.74 -10.55
N PHE A 141 -14.99 6.96 -10.67
CA PHE A 141 -15.04 7.75 -11.91
C PHE A 141 -14.69 6.95 -13.17
N LEU A 142 -13.61 6.16 -13.11
CA LEU A 142 -13.12 5.37 -14.23
C LEU A 142 -14.03 4.19 -14.63
N SER A 143 -14.93 3.76 -13.76
CA SER A 143 -15.82 2.64 -14.04
C SER A 143 -17.20 3.07 -14.54
N GLU A 144 -17.62 4.30 -14.27
CA GLU A 144 -18.99 4.78 -14.53
C GLU A 144 -19.07 5.82 -15.65
N ASP A 145 -18.11 6.75 -15.78
CA ASP A 145 -18.32 7.99 -16.56
C ASP A 145 -17.51 8.13 -17.85
N THR A 146 -16.74 7.12 -18.24
CA THR A 146 -15.85 7.23 -19.40
C THR A 146 -16.56 6.98 -20.75
N GLY A 147 -17.85 6.65 -20.74
CA GLY A 147 -18.69 6.53 -21.93
C GLY A 147 -18.65 5.16 -22.62
N ALA A 148 -18.97 5.12 -23.92
CA ALA A 148 -19.03 3.88 -24.69
C ALA A 148 -17.62 3.43 -25.12
N HIS A 149 -17.22 2.23 -24.69
CA HIS A 149 -15.92 1.65 -25.00
C HIS A 149 -16.02 0.36 -25.78
N SER A 150 -15.04 0.09 -26.65
CA SER A 150 -14.98 -1.17 -27.40
C SER A 150 -14.78 -2.40 -26.51
N LEU A 151 -14.20 -2.20 -25.33
CA LEU A 151 -13.98 -3.23 -24.31
C LEU A 151 -15.27 -3.61 -23.54
N GLY A 152 -16.34 -2.81 -23.63
CA GLY A 152 -17.61 -3.07 -22.95
C GLY A 152 -17.42 -3.42 -21.46
N THR A 153 -17.97 -4.56 -21.03
CA THR A 153 -17.89 -5.03 -19.64
C THR A 153 -16.46 -5.40 -19.17
N TRP A 154 -15.47 -5.45 -20.08
CA TRP A 154 -14.07 -5.71 -19.75
C TRP A 154 -13.31 -4.44 -19.37
N TYR A 155 -13.84 -3.27 -19.71
CA TYR A 155 -13.16 -2.00 -19.57
C TYR A 155 -12.67 -1.74 -18.13
N ALA A 156 -13.58 -1.73 -17.16
CA ALA A 156 -13.23 -1.51 -15.76
C ALA A 156 -12.24 -2.55 -15.22
N LEU A 157 -12.35 -3.82 -15.66
CA LEU A 157 -11.43 -4.88 -15.24
C LEU A 157 -10.02 -4.66 -15.77
N VAL A 158 -9.89 -4.22 -17.02
CA VAL A 158 -8.60 -3.88 -17.63
C VAL A 158 -8.00 -2.69 -16.91
N LEU A 159 -8.77 -1.63 -16.64
CA LEU A 159 -8.26 -0.47 -15.88
C LEU A 159 -7.76 -0.85 -14.49
N ILE A 160 -8.53 -1.65 -13.74
CA ILE A 160 -8.14 -2.16 -12.41
C ILE A 160 -6.87 -3.02 -12.49
N ALA A 161 -6.76 -3.87 -13.51
CA ALA A 161 -5.56 -4.67 -13.72
C ALA A 161 -4.34 -3.80 -14.05
N MET A 162 -4.48 -2.84 -14.95
CA MET A 162 -3.40 -1.94 -15.34
C MET A 162 -2.95 -1.09 -14.15
N TYR A 163 -3.88 -0.51 -13.40
CA TYR A 163 -3.56 0.20 -12.16
C TYR A 163 -2.74 -0.68 -11.19
N ASN A 164 -3.21 -1.88 -10.86
CA ASN A 164 -2.55 -2.75 -9.88
C ASN A 164 -1.19 -3.27 -10.35
N VAL A 165 -1.02 -3.58 -11.65
CA VAL A 165 0.28 -4.00 -12.21
C VAL A 165 1.29 -2.86 -12.16
N TRP A 166 0.88 -1.66 -12.54
CA TRP A 166 1.77 -0.50 -12.52
C TRP A 166 2.05 0.00 -11.10
N ASP A 167 1.11 -0.12 -10.16
CA ASP A 167 1.35 0.11 -8.73
C ASP A 167 2.39 -0.86 -8.19
N LEU A 168 2.30 -2.15 -8.54
CA LEU A 168 3.31 -3.15 -8.19
C LEU A 168 4.69 -2.78 -8.71
N ILE A 169 4.80 -2.45 -10.01
CA ILE A 169 6.05 -2.00 -10.63
C ILE A 169 6.60 -0.77 -9.89
N GLY A 170 5.73 0.22 -9.63
CA GLY A 170 6.09 1.46 -8.95
C GLY A 170 6.70 1.24 -7.57
N ARG A 171 6.19 0.28 -6.79
CA ARG A 171 6.72 -0.04 -5.45
C ARG A 171 8.09 -0.71 -5.48
N TYR A 172 8.46 -1.34 -6.58
CA TYR A 172 9.78 -1.95 -6.74
C TYR A 172 10.83 -1.00 -7.31
N ILE A 173 10.45 0.08 -8.02
CA ILE A 173 11.40 1.06 -8.56
C ILE A 173 12.37 1.61 -7.50
N PRO A 174 11.95 1.97 -6.27
CA PRO A 174 12.86 2.48 -5.25
C PRO A 174 13.90 1.47 -4.74
N LEU A 175 13.82 0.18 -5.10
CA LEU A 175 14.91 -0.77 -4.86
C LEU A 175 16.16 -0.37 -5.66
N LEU A 176 15.98 0.24 -6.82
CA LEU A 176 17.04 0.81 -7.62
C LEU A 176 17.45 2.12 -6.97
N GLY A 177 18.50 2.10 -6.13
CA GLY A 177 18.88 3.23 -5.28
C GLY A 177 19.07 4.58 -6.01
N PHE A 178 19.43 4.56 -7.29
CA PHE A 178 19.57 5.77 -8.12
C PHE A 178 18.23 6.39 -8.57
N LEU A 179 17.15 5.60 -8.57
CA LEU A 179 15.79 6.06 -8.89
C LEU A 179 15.00 6.43 -7.64
N LYS A 180 15.54 6.24 -6.44
CA LYS A 180 14.82 6.50 -5.21
C LYS A 180 14.79 8.00 -4.91
N LEU A 181 13.59 8.56 -4.78
CA LEU A 181 13.40 9.94 -4.33
C LEU A 181 13.61 10.01 -2.82
N GLU A 182 14.66 10.71 -2.38
CA GLU A 182 14.95 10.89 -0.95
C GLU A 182 14.80 12.34 -0.48
N SER A 183 14.74 13.30 -1.41
CA SER A 183 14.58 14.71 -1.07
C SER A 183 13.15 15.00 -0.64
N ARG A 184 12.98 15.39 0.62
CA ARG A 184 11.70 15.77 1.26
C ARG A 184 10.92 16.78 0.41
N LYS A 185 11.57 17.87 -0.01
CA LYS A 185 10.96 18.90 -0.85
C LYS A 185 10.53 18.37 -2.23
N LEU A 186 11.35 17.51 -2.83
CA LEU A 186 11.07 16.97 -4.15
C LEU A 186 9.90 15.99 -4.12
N ILE A 187 9.79 15.17 -3.07
CA ILE A 187 8.65 14.29 -2.83
C ILE A 187 7.35 15.10 -2.78
N THR A 188 7.28 16.13 -1.94
CA THR A 188 6.10 16.99 -1.82
C THR A 188 5.76 17.68 -3.15
N VAL A 189 6.76 18.23 -3.86
CA VAL A 189 6.54 18.86 -5.17
C VAL A 189 5.95 17.87 -6.17
N VAL A 190 6.50 16.66 -6.29
CA VAL A 190 5.99 15.64 -7.22
C VAL A 190 4.57 15.21 -6.86
N ILE A 191 4.25 15.09 -5.57
CA ILE A 191 2.89 14.77 -5.10
C ILE A 191 1.91 15.87 -5.45
N LEU A 192 2.27 17.15 -5.23
CA LEU A 192 1.44 18.27 -5.65
C LEU A 192 1.25 18.31 -7.18
N CYS A 193 2.31 18.02 -7.95
CA CYS A 193 2.21 17.90 -9.40
C CYS A 193 1.26 16.76 -9.85
N ARG A 194 1.05 15.70 -9.05
CA ARG A 194 0.09 14.65 -9.40
C ARG A 194 -1.34 15.17 -9.51
N PHE A 195 -1.70 16.28 -8.86
CA PHE A 195 -3.03 16.87 -9.02
C PHE A 195 -3.31 17.35 -10.45
N LEU A 196 -2.28 17.52 -11.30
CA LEU A 196 -2.45 17.74 -12.75
C LEU A 196 -3.07 16.52 -13.46
N LEU A 197 -3.10 15.35 -12.82
CA LEU A 197 -3.82 14.19 -13.33
C LEU A 197 -5.33 14.42 -13.32
N VAL A 198 -5.89 15.19 -12.37
CA VAL A 198 -7.34 15.48 -12.33
C VAL A 198 -7.83 16.10 -13.65
N PRO A 199 -7.31 17.25 -14.12
CA PRO A 199 -7.74 17.81 -15.40
C PRO A 199 -7.37 16.91 -16.58
N ALA A 200 -6.28 16.13 -16.52
CA ALA A 200 -5.91 15.19 -17.58
C ALA A 200 -6.92 14.03 -17.74
N PHE A 201 -7.37 13.46 -16.63
CA PHE A 201 -8.41 12.42 -16.59
C PHE A 201 -9.75 12.98 -17.05
N TYR A 202 -10.13 14.17 -16.59
CA TYR A 202 -11.35 14.85 -17.03
C TYR A 202 -11.36 15.11 -18.55
N PHE A 203 -10.26 15.65 -19.09
CA PHE A 203 -10.14 15.91 -20.52
C PHE A 203 -10.18 14.60 -21.34
N THR A 204 -9.49 13.56 -20.85
CA THR A 204 -9.42 12.27 -21.52
C THR A 204 -10.76 11.54 -21.49
N ALA A 205 -11.55 11.67 -20.43
CA ALA A 205 -12.90 11.09 -20.38
C ALA A 205 -13.84 11.72 -21.42
N LYS A 206 -13.68 13.01 -21.70
CA LYS A 206 -14.54 13.73 -22.65
C LYS A 206 -14.09 13.64 -24.11
N TYR A 207 -12.78 13.61 -24.35
CA TYR A 207 -12.21 13.75 -25.70
C TYR A 207 -11.23 12.63 -26.08
N GLY A 208 -10.76 11.86 -25.10
CA GLY A 208 -9.77 10.81 -25.29
C GLY A 208 -10.39 9.46 -25.61
N ASP A 209 -9.58 8.58 -26.19
CA ASP A 209 -9.94 7.19 -26.39
C ASP A 209 -9.66 6.32 -25.14
N GLN A 210 -10.12 5.07 -25.20
CA GLN A 210 -9.87 4.06 -24.16
C GLN A 210 -8.37 3.83 -23.89
N GLY A 211 -7.50 4.00 -24.89
CA GLY A 211 -6.05 3.79 -24.78
C GLY A 211 -5.39 4.87 -23.94
N TRP A 212 -5.75 6.13 -24.15
CA TRP A 212 -5.32 7.25 -23.30
C TRP A 212 -5.77 7.07 -21.85
N MET A 213 -6.99 6.57 -21.62
CA MET A 213 -7.46 6.30 -20.27
C MET A 213 -6.67 5.17 -19.59
N ILE A 214 -6.37 4.09 -20.31
CA ILE A 214 -5.50 3.01 -19.83
C ILE A 214 -4.10 3.54 -19.49
N MET A 215 -3.54 4.41 -20.33
CA MET A 215 -2.24 5.03 -20.11
C MET A 215 -2.22 5.91 -18.86
N LEU A 216 -3.21 6.80 -18.68
CA LEU A 216 -3.31 7.63 -17.49
C LEU A 216 -3.52 6.81 -16.22
N THR A 217 -4.35 5.76 -16.29
CA THR A 217 -4.59 4.82 -15.17
C THR A 217 -3.32 4.06 -14.80
N SER A 218 -2.53 3.66 -15.80
CA SER A 218 -1.22 3.03 -15.60
C SER A 218 -0.25 3.98 -14.90
N PHE A 219 -0.17 5.24 -15.34
CA PHE A 219 0.66 6.26 -14.71
C PHE A 219 0.19 6.61 -13.29
N LEU A 220 -1.13 6.62 -13.05
CA LEU A 220 -1.71 6.80 -11.72
C LEU A 220 -1.25 5.70 -10.76
N GLY A 221 -1.32 4.43 -11.19
CA GLY A 221 -0.82 3.29 -10.42
C GLY A 221 0.68 3.37 -10.16
N LEU A 222 1.47 3.60 -11.22
CA LEU A 222 2.93 3.72 -11.13
C LEU A 222 3.36 4.79 -10.12
N SER A 223 2.80 5.99 -10.25
CA SER A 223 3.11 7.11 -9.37
C SER A 223 2.62 6.89 -7.93
N ASN A 224 1.48 6.23 -7.74
CA ASN A 224 0.96 5.87 -6.42
C ASN A 224 1.91 4.93 -5.68
N GLY A 225 2.30 3.83 -6.33
CA GLY A 225 3.20 2.84 -5.75
C GLY A 225 4.58 3.41 -5.45
N TYR A 226 5.16 4.13 -6.41
CA TYR A 226 6.48 4.74 -6.28
C TYR A 226 6.56 5.75 -5.12
N LEU A 227 5.63 6.71 -5.07
CA LEU A 227 5.65 7.75 -4.05
C LEU A 227 5.28 7.22 -2.66
N THR A 228 4.37 6.24 -2.58
CA THR A 228 4.05 5.56 -1.31
C THR A 228 5.32 4.99 -0.69
N VAL A 229 6.12 4.25 -1.46
CA VAL A 229 7.38 3.66 -0.96
C VAL A 229 8.40 4.75 -0.64
N CYS A 230 8.52 5.81 -1.44
CA CYS A 230 9.44 6.91 -1.14
C CYS A 230 9.12 7.58 0.20
N VAL A 231 7.84 7.88 0.48
CA VAL A 231 7.41 8.49 1.75
C VAL A 231 7.59 7.52 2.92
N MET A 232 7.03 6.31 2.82
CA MET A 232 7.05 5.30 3.89
C MET A 232 8.48 4.92 4.29
N THR A 233 9.43 4.96 3.34
CA THR A 233 10.82 4.62 3.61
C THR A 233 11.71 5.81 3.97
N SER A 234 11.31 7.04 3.65
CA SER A 234 12.08 8.24 3.96
C SER A 234 11.67 8.87 5.29
N ALA A 235 10.38 8.86 5.64
CA ALA A 235 9.88 9.50 6.84
C ALA A 235 10.49 8.93 8.15
N PRO A 236 10.64 7.60 8.33
CA PRO A 236 11.20 7.06 9.58
C PRO A 236 12.73 7.03 9.64
N LYS A 237 13.44 7.52 8.60
CA LYS A 237 14.90 7.61 8.64
C LYS A 237 15.35 8.60 9.71
N GLY A 238 16.33 8.21 10.51
CA GLY A 238 16.91 9.06 11.57
C GLY A 238 16.16 9.01 12.92
N TYR A 239 15.05 8.28 13.01
CA TYR A 239 14.33 8.04 14.27
C TYR A 239 14.75 6.72 14.92
N LYS A 240 14.54 6.59 16.23
CA LYS A 240 14.78 5.35 16.99
C LYS A 240 13.69 4.31 16.70
N GLY A 241 13.94 3.03 16.95
CA GLY A 241 12.99 1.93 16.68
C GLY A 241 11.55 2.19 17.15
N PRO A 242 11.33 2.60 18.42
CA PRO A 242 9.98 2.87 18.94
C PRO A 242 9.32 4.10 18.28
N GLU A 243 10.11 5.10 17.91
CA GLU A 243 9.64 6.31 17.21
C GLU A 243 9.29 6.01 15.75
N GLN A 244 10.07 5.16 15.08
CA GLN A 244 9.78 4.66 13.73
C GLN A 244 8.45 3.91 13.70
N ASN A 245 8.18 3.08 14.71
CA ASN A 245 6.92 2.36 14.83
C ASN A 245 5.74 3.32 15.05
N ALA A 246 5.89 4.30 15.95
CA ALA A 246 4.87 5.32 16.17
C ALA A 246 4.60 6.17 14.92
N LEU A 247 5.65 6.58 14.21
CA LEU A 247 5.53 7.34 12.96
C LEU A 247 4.92 6.50 11.83
N GLY A 248 5.27 5.21 11.74
CA GLY A 248 4.62 4.27 10.83
C GLY A 248 3.11 4.21 11.04
N ASN A 249 2.66 4.11 12.29
CA ASN A 249 1.23 4.13 12.62
C ASN A 249 0.55 5.46 12.25
N LEU A 250 1.23 6.60 12.45
CA LEU A 250 0.71 7.91 12.01
C LEU A 250 0.60 7.99 10.49
N LEU A 251 1.58 7.49 9.74
CA LEU A 251 1.53 7.44 8.27
C LEU A 251 0.36 6.57 7.78
N VAL A 252 0.13 5.42 8.41
CA VAL A 252 -1.02 4.56 8.11
C VAL A 252 -2.34 5.25 8.43
N LEU A 253 -2.43 6.00 9.54
CA LEU A 253 -3.62 6.80 9.86
C LEU A 253 -3.93 7.84 8.77
N PHE A 254 -2.92 8.57 8.30
CA PHE A 254 -3.09 9.55 7.21
C PHE A 254 -3.40 8.89 5.87
N LEU A 255 -2.83 7.72 5.59
CA LEU A 255 -3.20 6.90 4.44
C LEU A 255 -4.69 6.55 4.49
N LEU A 256 -5.20 6.06 5.62
CA LEU A 256 -6.62 5.72 5.79
C LEU A 256 -7.53 6.96 5.67
N GLY A 257 -7.10 8.09 6.26
CA GLY A 257 -7.79 9.37 6.09
C GLY A 257 -7.85 9.81 4.62
N GLY A 258 -6.75 9.63 3.88
CA GLY A 258 -6.67 9.91 2.45
C GLY A 258 -7.60 9.01 1.64
N ILE A 259 -7.65 7.70 1.94
CA ILE A 259 -8.61 6.78 1.30
C ILE A 259 -10.05 7.24 1.54
N PHE A 260 -10.40 7.54 2.79
CA PHE A 260 -11.74 8.01 3.13
C PHE A 260 -12.11 9.29 2.37
N ALA A 261 -11.22 10.29 2.40
CA ALA A 261 -11.42 11.54 1.67
C ALA A 261 -11.52 11.30 0.15
N GLY A 262 -10.64 10.49 -0.43
CA GLY A 262 -10.65 10.17 -1.85
C GLY A 262 -11.96 9.55 -2.30
N VAL A 263 -12.46 8.54 -1.57
CA VAL A 263 -13.76 7.91 -1.86
C VAL A 263 -14.91 8.91 -1.75
N THR A 264 -14.85 9.89 -0.83
CA THR A 264 -15.87 10.95 -0.79
C THR A 264 -15.77 11.95 -1.94
N LEU A 265 -14.55 12.24 -2.40
CA LEU A 265 -14.28 13.16 -3.51
C LEU A 265 -14.60 12.54 -4.88
N ASP A 266 -14.59 11.20 -4.99
CA ASP A 266 -15.00 10.47 -6.19
C ASP A 266 -16.42 10.85 -6.64
N TRP A 267 -17.33 11.11 -5.69
CA TRP A 267 -18.68 11.60 -5.99
C TRP A 267 -18.74 12.95 -6.71
N LEU A 268 -17.69 13.77 -6.61
CA LEU A 268 -17.64 15.07 -7.30
C LEU A 268 -17.51 14.91 -8.83
N TRP A 269 -17.15 13.73 -9.30
CA TRP A 269 -17.06 13.43 -10.73
C TRP A 269 -18.41 13.05 -11.35
N LEU A 270 -19.38 12.63 -10.51
CA LEU A 270 -20.73 12.24 -10.92
C LEU A 270 -21.69 13.43 -11.13
N ILE A 271 -21.20 14.67 -10.93
CA ILE A 271 -21.97 15.92 -11.03
C ILE A 271 -21.61 16.64 -12.32
#